data_AF-A0A3R7WG89-F1
#
_entry.id   AF-A0A3R7WG89-F1
#
_cell.length_a   1.000
_cell.length_b   1.000
_cell.length_c   1.000
_cell.angle_alpha   90.00
_cell.angle_beta   90.00
_cell.angle_gamma   90.00
#
_symmetry.space_group_name_H-M   'P 1'
#
loop_
_entity.id
_entity.type
_entity.pdbx_description
1 polymer ?
#
loop_
_entity_poly.entity_id
_entity_poly.type
_entity_poly.pdbx_seq_one_letter_code
_entity_poly.pdbx_strand_id
1 'polypeptide(L)'
;MNITLGIVKNIDFQFWLNSNEYYSSDTLSTNVNTGINHAKKAGLIEKLVKNISSNGELVNLIDQRINLQESASAYSDEELLIIFDLIQAWGGPTGRNPYVFQNKPRITKSKLFASVYRASVEMLYQLKDIEDYANDVAPIKKKLEELPQVSESFSTKHLSFWSRFLKNCPELVIYDTRMREIIKAANKNNEVANITYKDFRLALLNEAQNLNLEINDIERAIFAFSSNYFKNDNFVLRTNPKINHPDKAIAHKLINDSTPKKCLLQKLFSN
;
A
#
# COMPACT_ATOMS: atom_id res chain seq x y z
N MET A 1 -12.72 19.44 11.20
CA MET A 1 -13.67 18.30 11.12
C MET A 1 -12.83 17.04 11.06
N ASN A 2 -13.07 16.05 11.93
CA ASN A 2 -12.14 14.92 12.11
C ASN A 2 -12.50 13.77 11.17
N ILE A 3 -11.61 13.45 10.22
CA ILE A 3 -11.70 12.23 9.42
C ILE A 3 -11.47 11.02 10.34
N THR A 4 -12.30 9.99 10.19
CA THR A 4 -12.20 8.75 10.98
C THR A 4 -12.28 7.53 10.07
N LEU A 5 -12.15 6.31 10.61
CA LEU A 5 -12.44 5.08 9.87
C LEU A 5 -13.94 4.83 9.68
N GLY A 6 -14.84 5.65 10.25
CA GLY A 6 -16.28 5.54 10.07
C GLY A 6 -16.77 4.12 10.40
N ILE A 7 -17.51 3.49 9.48
CA ILE A 7 -17.98 2.12 9.65
C ILE A 7 -16.89 1.05 9.44
N VAL A 8 -15.77 1.41 8.79
CA VAL A 8 -14.66 0.49 8.50
C VAL A 8 -13.98 0.03 9.78
N LYS A 9 -14.02 0.82 10.86
CA LYS A 9 -13.49 0.42 12.17
C LYS A 9 -14.13 -0.86 12.76
N ASN A 10 -15.27 -1.28 12.22
CA ASN A 10 -16.00 -2.45 12.71
C ASN A 10 -15.67 -3.73 11.93
N ILE A 11 -14.71 -3.71 11.00
CA ILE A 11 -14.26 -4.94 10.33
C ILE A 11 -13.45 -5.81 11.30
N ASP A 12 -13.36 -7.10 11.02
CA ASP A 12 -12.44 -8.00 11.72
C ASP A 12 -10.99 -7.76 11.27
N PHE A 13 -10.30 -6.82 11.92
CA PHE A 13 -8.94 -6.44 11.58
C PHE A 13 -7.98 -7.63 11.57
N GLN A 14 -8.08 -8.52 12.57
CA GLN A 14 -7.17 -9.67 12.69
C GLN A 14 -7.40 -10.67 11.56
N PHE A 15 -8.65 -10.96 11.23
CA PHE A 15 -8.99 -11.83 10.10
C PHE A 15 -8.46 -11.27 8.78
N TRP A 16 -8.70 -9.98 8.50
CA TRP A 16 -8.29 -9.37 7.25
C TRP A 16 -6.78 -9.23 7.14
N LEU A 17 -6.08 -8.94 8.23
CA LEU A 17 -4.62 -8.92 8.28
C LEU A 17 -4.05 -10.28 7.86
N ASN A 18 -4.57 -11.36 8.42
CA ASN A 18 -4.17 -12.74 8.11
C ASN A 18 -4.61 -13.20 6.70
N SER A 19 -5.59 -12.51 6.11
CA SER A 19 -6.10 -12.79 4.76
C SER A 19 -5.40 -11.95 3.67
N ASN A 20 -4.43 -11.11 4.01
CA ASN A 20 -3.76 -10.24 3.05
C ASN A 20 -2.78 -11.01 2.16
N GLU A 21 -3.19 -11.27 0.92
CA GLU A 21 -2.41 -12.00 -0.08
C GLU A 21 -0.98 -11.43 -0.26
N TYR A 22 -0.80 -10.10 -0.24
CA TYR A 22 0.52 -9.44 -0.46
C TYR A 22 1.55 -9.69 0.65
N TYR A 23 1.12 -10.26 1.78
CA TYR A 23 1.99 -10.63 2.90
C TYR A 23 1.91 -12.13 3.23
N SER A 24 1.38 -12.95 2.32
CA SER A 24 1.32 -14.40 2.49
C SER A 24 2.73 -15.01 2.61
N SER A 25 2.96 -15.79 3.66
CA SER A 25 4.21 -16.54 3.89
C SER A 25 4.37 -17.72 2.94
N ASP A 26 3.27 -18.21 2.37
CA ASP A 26 3.24 -19.54 1.74
C ASP A 26 2.97 -19.49 0.23
N THR A 27 2.62 -18.32 -0.31
CA THR A 27 2.21 -18.18 -1.71
C THR A 27 2.82 -16.96 -2.38
N LEU A 28 3.40 -17.14 -3.56
CA LEU A 28 3.74 -16.07 -4.49
C LEU A 28 2.53 -15.75 -5.36
N SER A 29 1.87 -14.65 -5.05
CA SER A 29 0.67 -14.24 -5.79
C SER A 29 0.97 -13.88 -7.25
N THR A 30 -0.01 -14.06 -8.14
CA THR A 30 0.10 -13.67 -9.56
C THR A 30 0.46 -12.19 -9.72
N ASN A 31 -0.07 -11.31 -8.85
CA ASN A 31 0.22 -9.88 -8.89
C ASN A 31 1.69 -9.58 -8.59
N VAL A 32 2.22 -10.12 -7.49
CA VAL A 32 3.63 -9.93 -7.12
C VAL A 32 4.56 -10.58 -8.14
N ASN A 33 4.25 -11.78 -8.63
CA ASN A 33 5.02 -12.42 -9.70
C ASN A 33 5.07 -11.55 -10.98
N THR A 34 3.94 -10.91 -11.33
CA THR A 34 3.89 -9.96 -12.45
C THR A 34 4.77 -8.74 -12.20
N GLY A 35 4.75 -8.19 -10.98
CA GLY A 35 5.62 -7.09 -10.56
C GLY A 35 7.10 -7.46 -10.65
N ILE A 36 7.49 -8.65 -10.15
CA ILE A 36 8.84 -9.20 -10.30
C ILE A 36 9.28 -9.22 -11.76
N ASN A 37 8.43 -9.72 -12.67
CA ASN A 37 8.75 -9.79 -14.09
C ASN A 37 8.93 -8.41 -14.75
N HIS A 38 8.31 -7.36 -14.20
CA HIS A 38 8.54 -5.99 -14.65
C HIS A 38 9.85 -5.43 -14.11
N ALA A 39 10.08 -5.53 -12.81
CA ALA A 39 11.25 -4.98 -12.15
C ALA A 39 12.57 -5.67 -12.58
N LYS A 40 12.54 -6.98 -12.87
CA LYS A 40 13.67 -7.73 -13.45
C LYS A 40 14.26 -7.08 -14.70
N LYS A 41 13.46 -6.34 -15.48
CA LYS A 41 13.92 -5.66 -16.69
C LYS A 41 14.97 -4.57 -16.42
N ALA A 42 15.10 -4.10 -15.18
CA ALA A 42 16.18 -3.20 -14.79
C ALA A 42 17.54 -3.89 -14.60
N GLY A 43 17.56 -5.23 -14.51
CA GLY A 43 18.78 -6.05 -14.49
C GLY A 43 19.42 -6.25 -13.10
N LEU A 44 18.99 -5.52 -12.06
CA LEU A 44 19.65 -5.59 -10.74
C LEU A 44 19.15 -6.73 -9.85
N ILE A 45 17.86 -7.07 -9.94
CA ILE A 45 17.21 -7.99 -8.98
C ILE A 45 17.04 -9.42 -9.49
N GLU A 46 17.40 -9.71 -10.75
CA GLU A 46 17.07 -10.98 -11.42
C GLU A 46 17.55 -12.20 -10.64
N LYS A 47 18.81 -12.19 -10.20
CA LYS A 47 19.39 -13.28 -9.41
C LYS A 47 18.78 -13.37 -8.01
N LEU A 48 18.47 -12.22 -7.40
CA LEU A 48 17.96 -12.14 -6.03
C LEU A 48 16.56 -12.77 -5.89
N VAL A 49 15.71 -12.56 -6.90
CA VAL A 49 14.32 -13.01 -6.85
C VAL A 49 14.08 -14.34 -7.58
N LYS A 50 15.15 -15.00 -8.04
CA LYS A 50 15.06 -16.24 -8.84
C LYS A 50 14.36 -17.38 -8.10
N ASN A 51 14.62 -17.50 -6.81
CA ASN A 51 14.13 -18.59 -5.97
C ASN A 51 13.02 -18.16 -5.00
N ILE A 52 12.47 -16.95 -5.16
CA ILE A 52 11.37 -16.48 -4.32
C ILE A 52 10.12 -17.30 -4.66
N SER A 53 9.57 -17.96 -3.65
CA SER A 53 8.42 -18.85 -3.70
C SER A 53 7.19 -18.28 -3.00
N SER A 54 7.36 -17.23 -2.17
CA SER A 54 6.26 -16.54 -1.51
C SER A 54 6.37 -15.01 -1.50
N ASN A 55 5.24 -14.34 -1.31
CA ASN A 55 5.22 -12.89 -1.12
C ASN A 55 6.01 -12.48 0.14
N GLY A 56 5.92 -13.28 1.22
CA GLY A 56 6.65 -13.09 2.47
C GLY A 56 8.18 -13.15 2.29
N GLU A 57 8.69 -14.06 1.47
CA GLU A 57 10.13 -14.11 1.14
C GLU A 57 10.62 -12.83 0.45
N LEU A 58 9.81 -12.23 -0.44
CA LEU A 58 10.15 -10.95 -1.05
C LEU A 58 10.15 -9.81 -0.02
N VAL A 59 9.17 -9.78 0.87
CA VAL A 59 9.12 -8.77 1.95
C VAL A 59 10.33 -8.91 2.87
N ASN A 60 10.70 -10.13 3.26
CA ASN A 60 11.89 -10.40 4.08
C ASN A 60 13.17 -9.98 3.38
N LEU A 61 13.28 -10.18 2.06
CA LEU A 61 14.42 -9.70 1.29
C LEU A 61 14.49 -8.16 1.30
N ILE A 62 13.36 -7.47 1.16
CA ILE A 62 13.31 -6.00 1.23
C ILE A 62 13.77 -5.52 2.62
N ASP A 63 13.25 -6.12 3.69
CA ASP A 63 13.65 -5.84 5.07
C ASP A 63 15.16 -6.00 5.26
N GLN A 64 15.70 -7.17 4.89
CA GLN A 64 17.14 -7.45 4.97
C GLN A 64 17.97 -6.39 4.26
N ARG A 65 17.56 -5.94 3.06
CA ARG A 65 18.28 -4.88 2.32
C ARG A 65 18.19 -3.52 3.02
N ILE A 66 17.01 -3.13 3.51
CA ILE A 66 16.80 -1.86 4.24
C ILE A 66 17.56 -1.82 5.57
N ASN A 67 17.81 -2.97 6.17
CA ASN A 67 18.58 -3.09 7.41
C ASN A 67 20.08 -3.38 7.20
N LEU A 68 20.59 -3.33 5.96
CA LEU A 68 22.03 -3.52 5.68
C LEU A 68 22.91 -2.39 6.23
N GLN A 69 22.37 -1.17 6.36
CA GLN A 69 23.14 0.00 6.76
C GLN A 69 22.41 0.78 7.84
N GLU A 70 23.18 1.48 8.67
CA GLU A 70 22.66 2.37 9.72
C GLU A 70 22.48 3.82 9.24
N SER A 71 22.86 4.13 7.99
CA SER A 71 22.66 5.45 7.39
C SER A 71 22.36 5.37 5.90
N ALA A 72 21.56 6.31 5.41
CA ALA A 72 21.23 6.43 4.00
C ALA A 72 22.47 6.68 3.10
N SER A 73 23.45 7.43 3.61
CA SER A 73 24.67 7.78 2.87
C SER A 73 25.65 6.60 2.72
N ALA A 74 25.53 5.57 3.56
CA ALA A 74 26.33 4.35 3.45
C ALA A 74 25.88 3.42 2.32
N TYR A 75 24.68 3.62 1.76
CA TYR A 75 24.22 2.85 0.62
C TYR A 75 24.88 3.28 -0.70
N SER A 76 25.35 2.29 -1.46
CA SER A 76 25.71 2.48 -2.86
C SER A 76 24.48 2.85 -3.71
N ASP A 77 24.69 3.51 -4.85
CA ASP A 77 23.63 3.76 -5.83
C ASP A 77 22.94 2.46 -6.24
N GLU A 78 23.70 1.40 -6.46
CA GLU A 78 23.17 0.10 -6.87
C GLU A 78 22.26 -0.51 -5.81
N GLU A 79 22.65 -0.47 -4.53
CA GLU A 79 21.86 -1.06 -3.45
C GLU A 79 20.53 -0.29 -3.24
N LEU A 80 20.57 1.05 -3.30
CA LEU A 80 19.35 1.86 -3.27
C LEU A 80 18.39 1.50 -4.40
N LEU A 81 18.94 1.29 -5.60
CA LEU A 81 18.18 0.92 -6.77
C LEU A 81 17.65 -0.53 -6.71
N ILE A 82 18.38 -1.45 -6.06
CA ILE A 82 17.90 -2.79 -5.72
C ILE A 82 16.68 -2.70 -4.80
N ILE A 83 16.77 -1.94 -3.70
CA ILE A 83 15.65 -1.75 -2.77
C ILE A 83 14.44 -1.14 -3.50
N PHE A 84 14.67 -0.14 -4.34
CA PHE A 84 13.62 0.45 -5.17
C PHE A 84 12.94 -0.60 -6.04
N ASP A 85 13.72 -1.41 -6.77
CA ASP A 85 13.19 -2.41 -7.68
C ASP A 85 12.45 -3.55 -6.96
N LEU A 86 12.91 -3.95 -5.76
CA LEU A 86 12.23 -4.96 -4.94
C LEU A 86 10.87 -4.45 -4.41
N ILE A 87 10.78 -3.20 -3.95
CA ILE A 87 9.51 -2.59 -3.52
C ILE A 87 8.55 -2.45 -4.71
N GLN A 88 9.05 -2.08 -5.90
CA GLN A 88 8.23 -2.06 -7.12
C GLN A 88 7.75 -3.46 -7.53
N ALA A 89 8.61 -4.48 -7.39
CA ALA A 89 8.25 -5.86 -7.64
C ALA A 89 7.10 -6.31 -6.72
N TRP A 90 7.18 -6.00 -5.43
CA TRP A 90 6.11 -6.26 -4.47
C TRP A 90 4.83 -5.50 -4.82
N GLY A 91 4.96 -4.28 -5.35
CA GLY A 91 3.85 -3.42 -5.76
C GLY A 91 2.99 -3.97 -6.91
N GLY A 92 3.40 -5.05 -7.57
CA GLY A 92 2.64 -5.78 -8.57
C GLY A 92 2.53 -5.07 -9.93
N PRO A 93 1.46 -5.32 -10.71
CA PRO A 93 1.40 -4.91 -12.11
C PRO A 93 1.31 -3.39 -12.33
N THR A 94 0.85 -2.62 -11.33
CA THR A 94 0.61 -1.17 -11.50
C THR A 94 1.92 -0.37 -11.46
N GLY A 95 2.96 -0.87 -10.80
CA GLY A 95 4.27 -0.20 -10.64
C GLY A 95 5.21 -0.32 -11.83
N ARG A 96 4.71 -0.80 -12.98
CA ARG A 96 5.55 -1.17 -14.12
C ARG A 96 6.10 0.00 -14.92
N ASN A 97 5.50 1.19 -14.82
CA ASN A 97 5.76 2.31 -15.73
C ASN A 97 7.24 2.74 -15.77
N PRO A 98 8.01 2.78 -14.66
CA PRO A 98 9.44 3.06 -14.71
C PRO A 98 10.23 2.11 -15.62
N TYR A 99 9.74 0.88 -15.85
CA TYR A 99 10.40 -0.18 -16.61
C TYR A 99 9.89 -0.37 -18.03
N VAL A 100 8.64 0.03 -18.31
CA VAL A 100 7.97 -0.27 -19.60
C VAL A 100 7.48 0.96 -20.33
N PHE A 101 7.27 2.08 -19.65
CA PHE A 101 6.83 3.31 -20.29
C PHE A 101 7.98 3.94 -21.08
N GLN A 102 7.65 4.82 -22.03
CA GLN A 102 8.55 5.49 -22.97
C GLN A 102 9.96 5.72 -22.41
N ASN A 103 10.98 5.25 -23.15
CA ASN A 103 12.40 5.32 -22.81
C ASN A 103 12.82 4.61 -21.50
N LYS A 104 11.93 3.85 -20.84
CA LYS A 104 12.21 3.02 -19.66
C LYS A 104 13.03 3.78 -18.61
N PRO A 105 12.47 4.86 -18.02
CA PRO A 105 13.25 5.87 -17.31
C PRO A 105 14.06 5.33 -16.13
N ARG A 106 13.62 4.26 -15.47
CA ARG A 106 14.41 3.60 -14.42
C ARG A 106 15.76 3.09 -14.95
N ILE A 107 15.80 2.64 -16.20
CA ILE A 107 17.00 2.12 -16.87
C ILE A 107 17.82 3.27 -17.46
N THR A 108 17.19 4.17 -18.22
CA THR A 108 17.91 5.24 -18.94
C THR A 108 18.32 6.42 -18.07
N LYS A 109 17.71 6.59 -16.90
CA LYS A 109 18.01 7.66 -15.94
C LYS A 109 18.41 7.12 -14.56
N SER A 110 19.11 5.99 -14.51
CA SER A 110 19.48 5.29 -13.26
C SER A 110 20.17 6.20 -12.23
N LYS A 111 21.09 7.08 -12.65
CA LYS A 111 21.77 8.04 -11.77
C LYS A 111 20.81 9.04 -11.11
N LEU A 112 19.84 9.56 -11.88
CA LEU A 112 18.78 10.43 -11.34
C LEU A 112 17.92 9.66 -10.33
N PHE A 113 17.58 8.41 -10.65
CA PHE A 113 16.83 7.57 -9.72
C PHE A 113 17.58 7.38 -8.40
N ALA A 114 18.87 7.02 -8.47
CA ALA A 114 19.68 6.79 -7.28
C ALA A 114 19.83 8.08 -6.45
N SER A 115 20.11 9.23 -7.08
CA SER A 115 20.31 10.48 -6.35
C SER A 115 19.04 11.01 -5.67
N VAL A 116 17.90 10.98 -6.37
CA VAL A 116 16.61 11.41 -5.82
C VAL A 116 16.11 10.44 -4.74
N TYR A 117 16.27 9.14 -4.96
CA TYR A 117 15.89 8.12 -3.98
C TYR A 117 16.75 8.23 -2.73
N ARG A 118 18.08 8.40 -2.86
CA ARG A 118 18.97 8.68 -1.72
C ARG A 118 18.52 9.87 -0.92
N ALA A 119 18.32 11.02 -1.57
CA ALA A 119 17.91 12.25 -0.88
C ALA A 119 16.61 12.04 -0.09
N SER A 120 15.66 11.29 -0.66
CA SER A 120 14.40 10.96 0.02
C SER A 120 14.62 10.06 1.25
N VAL A 121 15.49 9.05 1.13
CA VAL A 121 15.82 8.15 2.24
C VAL A 121 16.61 8.89 3.33
N GLU A 122 17.53 9.80 2.98
CA GLU A 122 18.24 10.66 3.94
C GLU A 122 17.27 11.50 4.77
N MET A 123 16.25 12.10 4.14
CA MET A 123 15.21 12.83 4.85
C MET A 123 14.40 11.92 5.79
N LEU A 124 14.11 10.67 5.39
CA LEU A 124 13.45 9.69 6.25
C LEU A 124 14.28 9.31 7.49
N TYR A 125 15.58 9.14 7.35
CA TYR A 125 16.46 8.81 8.49
C TYR A 125 16.49 9.91 9.56
N GLN A 126 16.28 11.17 9.13
CA GLN A 126 16.21 12.33 10.01
C GLN A 126 14.86 12.48 10.71
N LEU A 127 13.80 11.82 10.21
CA LEU A 127 12.46 11.88 10.75
C LEU A 127 12.35 11.03 12.02
N LYS A 128 12.12 11.67 13.17
CA LYS A 128 11.98 11.00 14.48
C LYS A 128 10.54 10.91 14.98
N ASP A 129 9.75 11.92 14.67
CA ASP A 129 8.32 11.97 14.93
C ASP A 129 7.63 12.76 13.81
N ILE A 130 6.30 12.81 13.81
CA ILE A 130 5.50 13.58 12.86
C ILE A 130 4.66 14.59 13.64
N GLU A 131 5.21 15.78 13.84
CA GLU A 131 4.53 16.89 14.50
C GLU A 131 3.69 17.68 13.49
N ASP A 132 4.26 17.93 12.31
CA ASP A 132 3.61 18.60 11.20
C ASP A 132 3.87 17.89 9.88
N TYR A 133 2.89 17.10 9.47
CA TYR A 133 2.88 16.41 8.17
C TYR A 133 3.31 17.29 6.97
N ALA A 134 2.93 18.57 6.93
CA ALA A 134 3.24 19.45 5.80
C ALA A 134 4.74 19.75 5.68
N ASN A 135 5.45 19.77 6.82
CA ASN A 135 6.88 20.02 6.90
C ASN A 135 7.70 18.74 7.04
N ASP A 136 7.12 17.68 7.61
CA ASP A 136 7.83 16.45 7.96
C ASP A 136 7.76 15.41 6.84
N VAL A 137 6.56 15.10 6.34
CA VAL A 137 6.34 13.96 5.42
C VAL A 137 6.12 14.42 3.98
N ALA A 138 5.37 15.50 3.79
CA ALA A 138 5.04 16.00 2.45
C ALA A 138 6.29 16.33 1.60
N PRO A 139 7.38 16.90 2.15
CA PRO A 139 8.60 17.16 1.38
C PRO A 139 9.29 15.87 0.92
N ILE A 140 9.35 14.84 1.78
CA ILE A 140 9.94 13.54 1.46
C ILE A 140 9.17 12.87 0.33
N LYS A 141 7.84 12.84 0.45
CA LYS A 141 6.94 12.31 -0.58
C LYS A 141 7.11 13.04 -1.91
N LYS A 142 7.11 14.37 -1.88
CA LYS A 142 7.29 15.20 -3.08
C LYS A 142 8.64 14.93 -3.75
N LYS A 143 9.69 14.70 -2.95
CA LYS A 143 11.02 14.35 -3.45
C LYS A 143 11.00 13.02 -4.20
N LEU A 144 10.36 11.99 -3.65
CA LEU A 144 10.18 10.70 -4.36
C LEU A 144 9.38 10.83 -5.65
N GLU A 145 8.40 11.74 -5.69
CA GLU A 145 7.56 12.00 -6.88
C GLU A 145 8.29 12.75 -8.00
N GLU A 146 9.50 13.26 -7.76
CA GLU A 146 10.39 13.74 -8.83
C GLU A 146 10.90 12.59 -9.71
N LEU A 147 10.83 11.34 -9.23
CA LEU A 147 11.21 10.17 -9.99
C LEU A 147 10.23 9.97 -11.17
N PRO A 148 10.73 9.89 -12.42
CA PRO A 148 9.86 9.70 -13.57
C PRO A 148 8.99 8.44 -13.43
N GLN A 149 7.68 8.61 -13.63
CA GLN A 149 6.69 7.52 -13.55
C GLN A 149 6.46 6.94 -12.14
N VAL A 150 6.81 7.68 -11.09
CA VAL A 150 6.47 7.36 -9.69
C VAL A 150 5.44 8.38 -9.20
N SER A 151 4.21 7.92 -8.96
CA SER A 151 3.11 8.75 -8.43
C SER A 151 2.87 8.49 -6.93
N GLU A 152 1.91 9.21 -6.34
CA GLU A 152 1.56 9.16 -4.91
C GLU A 152 1.35 7.75 -4.33
N SER A 153 0.67 6.86 -5.06
CA SER A 153 0.45 5.49 -4.60
C SER A 153 1.73 4.67 -4.51
N PHE A 154 2.76 5.03 -5.28
CA PHE A 154 4.07 4.39 -5.23
C PHE A 154 5.00 5.09 -4.25
N SER A 155 5.02 6.43 -4.21
CA SER A 155 5.84 7.17 -3.25
C SER A 155 5.49 6.76 -1.81
N THR A 156 4.20 6.76 -1.44
CA THR A 156 3.75 6.33 -0.10
C THR A 156 4.05 4.86 0.22
N LYS A 157 4.09 3.99 -0.80
CA LYS A 157 4.52 2.61 -0.66
C LYS A 157 6.00 2.49 -0.32
N HIS A 158 6.87 3.21 -1.04
CA HIS A 158 8.30 3.24 -0.70
C HIS A 158 8.52 3.81 0.70
N LEU A 159 7.83 4.89 1.06
CA LEU A 159 7.89 5.47 2.41
C LEU A 159 7.44 4.47 3.49
N SER A 160 6.36 3.73 3.25
CA SER A 160 5.85 2.72 4.19
C SER A 160 6.85 1.59 4.41
N PHE A 161 7.48 1.06 3.34
CA PHE A 161 8.52 0.03 3.47
C PHE A 161 9.74 0.51 4.25
N TRP A 162 10.25 1.71 3.93
CA TRP A 162 11.39 2.27 4.66
C TRP A 162 11.04 2.54 6.13
N SER A 163 9.97 3.28 6.40
CA SER A 163 9.61 3.62 7.79
C SER A 163 9.32 2.41 8.66
N ARG A 164 8.75 1.33 8.10
CA ARG A 164 8.48 0.08 8.83
C ARG A 164 9.76 -0.64 9.25
N PHE A 165 10.79 -0.63 8.39
CA PHE A 165 12.00 -1.42 8.61
C PHE A 165 13.16 -0.60 9.20
N LEU A 166 13.11 0.73 9.10
CA LEU A 166 14.07 1.62 9.76
C LEU A 166 13.74 1.78 11.24
N LYS A 167 14.73 1.48 12.09
CA LYS A 167 14.65 1.78 13.52
C LYS A 167 14.58 3.30 13.74
N ASN A 168 13.73 3.76 14.65
CA ASN A 168 13.57 5.17 15.03
C ASN A 168 13.06 6.09 13.91
N CYS A 169 12.16 5.58 13.06
CA CYS A 169 11.39 6.34 12.09
C CYS A 169 9.89 6.13 12.41
N PRO A 170 9.05 7.17 12.41
CA PRO A 170 7.63 7.01 12.66
C PRO A 170 6.98 6.22 11.53
N GLU A 171 6.10 5.28 11.87
CA GLU A 171 5.45 4.43 10.86
C GLU A 171 4.63 5.26 9.86
N LEU A 172 4.93 5.05 8.57
CA LEU A 172 4.18 5.57 7.44
C LEU A 172 3.41 4.43 6.77
N VAL A 173 2.27 4.78 6.17
CA VAL A 173 1.30 3.84 5.61
C VAL A 173 1.11 4.06 4.11
N ILE A 174 0.65 3.04 3.39
CA ILE A 174 0.40 3.15 1.95
C ILE A 174 -0.90 3.93 1.72
N TYR A 175 -0.86 4.95 0.86
CA TYR A 175 -2.06 5.74 0.50
C TYR A 175 -2.27 5.73 -1.00
N ASP A 176 -2.97 4.70 -1.47
CA ASP A 176 -3.35 4.55 -2.87
C ASP A 176 -4.81 4.99 -3.12
N THR A 177 -5.25 4.88 -4.36
CA THR A 177 -6.62 5.18 -4.75
C THR A 177 -7.63 4.35 -3.96
N ARG A 178 -7.34 3.08 -3.70
CA ARG A 178 -8.24 2.16 -2.99
C ARG A 178 -8.44 2.59 -1.54
N MET A 179 -7.38 3.01 -0.85
CA MET A 179 -7.46 3.55 0.51
C MET A 179 -8.25 4.85 0.54
N ARG A 180 -8.01 5.75 -0.42
CA ARG A 180 -8.77 7.00 -0.55
C ARG A 180 -10.26 6.77 -0.73
N GLU A 181 -10.64 5.87 -1.63
CA GLU A 181 -12.06 5.58 -1.89
C GLU A 181 -12.74 4.95 -0.68
N ILE A 182 -12.09 4.03 0.05
CA ILE A 182 -12.64 3.48 1.29
C ILE A 182 -12.93 4.58 2.31
N ILE A 183 -11.97 5.47 2.55
CA ILE A 183 -12.10 6.46 3.61
C ILE A 183 -13.12 7.53 3.21
N LYS A 184 -13.15 7.90 1.93
CA LYS A 184 -14.20 8.76 1.38
C LYS A 184 -15.58 8.13 1.56
N ALA A 185 -15.72 6.85 1.23
CA ALA A 185 -16.94 6.09 1.45
C ALA A 185 -17.30 5.93 2.93
N ALA A 186 -16.34 5.92 3.84
CA ALA A 186 -16.60 5.86 5.28
C ALA A 186 -17.03 7.21 5.87
N ASN A 187 -16.73 8.32 5.18
CA ASN A 187 -16.89 9.69 5.67
C ASN A 187 -17.82 10.54 4.76
N LYS A 188 -18.76 9.92 4.03
CA LYS A 188 -19.60 10.58 3.00
C LYS A 188 -20.39 11.80 3.48
N ASN A 189 -20.68 11.86 4.78
CA ASN A 189 -21.45 12.93 5.39
C ASN A 189 -20.57 14.15 5.74
N ASN A 190 -19.25 14.05 5.57
CA ASN A 190 -18.35 15.18 5.71
C ASN A 190 -18.28 15.92 4.37
N GLU A 191 -18.50 17.24 4.39
CA GLU A 191 -18.46 18.11 3.20
C GLU A 191 -17.05 18.26 2.57
N VAL A 192 -16.05 17.53 3.07
CA VAL A 192 -14.66 17.64 2.64
C VAL A 192 -14.47 16.92 1.30
N ALA A 193 -14.22 17.71 0.25
CA ALA A 193 -14.03 17.20 -1.10
C ALA A 193 -12.76 16.32 -1.26
N ASN A 194 -11.72 16.52 -0.43
CA ASN A 194 -10.43 15.84 -0.54
C ASN A 194 -9.87 15.39 0.82
N ILE A 195 -9.86 14.07 1.05
CA ILE A 195 -9.13 13.46 2.18
C ILE A 195 -7.63 13.49 1.87
N THR A 196 -6.85 14.10 2.74
CA THR A 196 -5.39 14.16 2.60
C THR A 196 -4.72 12.91 3.18
N TYR A 197 -3.45 12.67 2.83
CA TYR A 197 -2.68 11.59 3.45
C TYR A 197 -2.52 11.78 4.97
N LYS A 198 -2.43 13.03 5.45
CA LYS A 198 -2.43 13.38 6.88
C LYS A 198 -3.69 12.88 7.56
N ASP A 199 -4.85 13.22 6.99
CA ASP A 199 -6.15 12.86 7.54
C ASP A 199 -6.32 11.34 7.62
N PHE A 200 -5.91 10.65 6.55
CA PHE A 200 -5.94 9.19 6.50
C PHE A 200 -5.06 8.56 7.58
N ARG A 201 -3.81 9.00 7.71
CA ARG A 201 -2.88 8.47 8.72
C ARG A 201 -3.39 8.68 10.13
N LEU A 202 -3.91 9.88 10.45
CA LEU A 202 -4.46 10.16 11.78
C LEU A 202 -5.67 9.27 12.11
N ALA A 203 -6.54 9.00 11.12
CA ALA A 203 -7.66 8.10 11.31
C ALA A 203 -7.21 6.67 11.64
N LEU A 204 -6.16 6.17 10.97
CA LEU A 204 -5.59 4.85 11.26
C LEU A 204 -4.88 4.82 12.62
N LEU A 205 -4.10 5.85 12.95
CA LEU A 205 -3.35 5.91 14.21
C LEU A 205 -4.27 5.83 15.43
N ASN A 206 -5.39 6.58 15.39
CA ASN A 206 -6.36 6.54 16.47
C ASN A 206 -6.97 5.14 16.66
N GLU A 207 -7.24 4.42 15.56
CA GLU A 207 -7.77 3.06 15.64
C GLU A 207 -6.72 2.05 16.11
N ALA A 208 -5.49 2.19 15.61
CA ALA A 208 -4.34 1.37 16.01
C ALA A 208 -4.12 1.42 17.52
N GLN A 209 -4.16 2.63 18.10
CA GLN A 209 -4.07 2.84 19.55
C GLN A 209 -5.24 2.19 20.32
N ASN A 210 -6.47 2.28 19.79
CA ASN A 210 -7.63 1.67 20.44
C ASN A 210 -7.57 0.14 20.45
N LEU A 211 -6.99 -0.47 19.41
CA LEU A 211 -6.91 -1.92 19.23
C LEU A 211 -5.59 -2.52 19.71
N ASN A 212 -4.64 -1.71 20.15
CA ASN A 212 -3.27 -2.11 20.48
C ASN A 212 -2.61 -2.88 19.31
N LEU A 213 -2.73 -2.31 18.11
CA LEU A 213 -2.14 -2.81 16.86
C LEU A 213 -1.19 -1.76 16.28
N GLU A 214 -0.31 -2.18 15.38
CA GLU A 214 0.51 -1.25 14.60
C GLU A 214 -0.34 -0.54 13.52
N ILE A 215 0.00 0.70 13.19
CA ILE A 215 -0.77 1.47 12.19
C ILE A 215 -0.72 0.80 10.81
N ASN A 216 0.41 0.15 10.48
CA ASN A 216 0.56 -0.66 9.28
C ASN A 216 -0.39 -1.86 9.24
N ASP A 217 -0.71 -2.46 10.38
CA ASP A 217 -1.63 -3.61 10.42
C ASP A 217 -3.08 -3.18 10.16
N ILE A 218 -3.48 -2.01 10.66
CA ILE A 218 -4.76 -1.40 10.32
C ILE A 218 -4.87 -1.15 8.81
N GLU A 219 -3.85 -0.54 8.19
CA GLU A 219 -3.81 -0.31 6.73
C GLU A 219 -3.94 -1.63 5.94
N ARG A 220 -3.14 -2.63 6.30
CA ARG A 220 -3.10 -3.93 5.62
C ARG A 220 -4.42 -4.67 5.70
N ALA A 221 -5.08 -4.62 6.85
CA ALA A 221 -6.40 -5.22 7.06
C ALA A 221 -7.46 -4.50 6.20
N ILE A 222 -7.47 -3.16 6.19
CA ILE A 222 -8.37 -2.38 5.34
C ILE A 222 -8.13 -2.70 3.86
N PHE A 223 -6.87 -2.81 3.44
CA PHE A 223 -6.52 -3.19 2.07
C PHE A 223 -7.03 -4.59 1.70
N ALA A 224 -6.89 -5.57 2.59
CA ALA A 224 -7.36 -6.94 2.35
C ALA A 224 -8.90 -7.02 2.29
N PHE A 225 -9.60 -6.41 3.25
CA PHE A 225 -11.05 -6.23 3.23
C PHE A 225 -11.49 -5.60 1.92
N SER A 226 -10.86 -4.49 1.55
CA SER A 226 -11.15 -3.77 0.33
C SER A 226 -10.98 -4.67 -0.89
N SER A 227 -9.84 -5.34 -0.99
CA SER A 227 -9.44 -6.13 -2.15
C SER A 227 -10.37 -7.31 -2.39
N ASN A 228 -10.89 -7.88 -1.32
CA ASN A 228 -11.87 -8.96 -1.37
C ASN A 228 -13.22 -8.50 -1.91
N TYR A 229 -13.71 -7.31 -1.53
CA TYR A 229 -15.07 -6.87 -1.85
C TYR A 229 -15.18 -5.88 -3.00
N PHE A 230 -14.16 -5.06 -3.28
CA PHE A 230 -14.23 -3.99 -4.27
C PHE A 230 -13.24 -4.20 -5.43
N LYS A 231 -13.65 -3.79 -6.63
CA LYS A 231 -12.78 -3.70 -7.80
C LYS A 231 -11.79 -2.54 -7.67
N ASN A 232 -10.64 -2.64 -8.33
CA ASN A 232 -9.55 -1.66 -8.24
C ASN A 232 -9.87 -0.32 -8.93
N ASP A 233 -10.75 -0.31 -9.92
CA ASP A 233 -10.90 0.75 -10.91
C ASP A 233 -12.10 1.68 -10.67
N ASN A 234 -13.07 1.29 -9.84
CA ASN A 234 -14.33 2.04 -9.69
C ASN A 234 -14.99 1.91 -8.32
N PHE A 235 -14.31 1.35 -7.31
CA PHE A 235 -14.87 1.12 -5.96
C PHE A 235 -16.25 0.42 -5.98
N VAL A 236 -16.48 -0.44 -6.97
CA VAL A 236 -17.73 -1.21 -7.12
C VAL A 236 -17.58 -2.59 -6.47
N LEU A 237 -18.65 -3.05 -5.81
CA LEU A 237 -18.70 -4.40 -5.24
C LEU A 237 -18.46 -5.48 -6.29
N ARG A 238 -17.67 -6.48 -5.92
CA ARG A 238 -17.51 -7.72 -6.67
C ARG A 238 -18.77 -8.56 -6.50
N THR A 239 -19.22 -9.13 -7.61
CA THR A 239 -20.34 -10.09 -7.61
C THR A 239 -19.99 -11.34 -6.79
N ASN A 240 -18.76 -11.82 -6.95
CA ASN A 240 -18.23 -13.00 -6.26
C ASN A 240 -16.92 -12.60 -5.54
N PRO A 241 -16.98 -12.20 -4.25
CA PRO A 241 -15.76 -11.99 -3.46
C PRO A 241 -14.99 -13.31 -3.30
N LYS A 242 -13.67 -13.25 -3.15
CA LYS A 242 -12.82 -14.44 -2.97
C LYS A 242 -13.15 -15.16 -1.66
N ILE A 243 -13.47 -14.38 -0.63
CA ILE A 243 -13.71 -14.81 0.74
C ILE A 243 -15.12 -14.38 1.14
N ASN A 244 -15.90 -15.34 1.65
CA ASN A 244 -17.19 -15.07 2.28
C ASN A 244 -16.99 -14.85 3.78
N HIS A 245 -17.32 -13.65 4.27
CA HIS A 245 -17.11 -13.22 5.65
C HIS A 245 -18.24 -12.26 6.07
N PRO A 246 -18.65 -12.20 7.35
CA PRO A 246 -19.71 -11.31 7.84
C PRO A 246 -19.53 -9.83 7.47
N ASP A 247 -18.29 -9.36 7.35
CA ASP A 247 -17.96 -7.97 6.97
C ASP A 247 -18.43 -7.57 5.57
N LYS A 248 -18.93 -8.50 4.77
CA LYS A 248 -19.67 -8.18 3.54
C LYS A 248 -20.79 -7.16 3.81
N ALA A 249 -21.44 -7.21 4.98
CA ALA A 249 -22.45 -6.23 5.37
C ALA A 249 -21.87 -4.80 5.50
N ILE A 250 -20.64 -4.65 5.99
CA ILE A 250 -19.93 -3.36 6.06
C ILE A 250 -19.64 -2.88 4.64
N ALA A 251 -19.20 -3.76 3.74
CA ALA A 251 -18.94 -3.42 2.34
C ALA A 251 -20.18 -2.88 1.60
N HIS A 252 -21.37 -3.47 1.82
CA HIS A 252 -22.62 -2.95 1.26
C HIS A 252 -22.99 -1.56 1.83
N LYS A 253 -22.83 -1.37 3.14
CA LYS A 253 -23.07 -0.06 3.78
C LYS A 253 -22.14 1.03 3.23
N LEU A 254 -20.88 0.69 2.95
CA LEU A 254 -19.91 1.62 2.36
C LEU A 254 -20.31 2.16 0.99
N ILE A 255 -21.16 1.49 0.23
CA ILE A 255 -21.63 2.01 -1.07
C ILE A 255 -23.10 2.46 -1.06
N ASN A 256 -23.74 2.54 0.12
CA ASN A 256 -25.18 2.81 0.25
C ASN A 256 -26.02 1.84 -0.58
N ASP A 257 -25.57 0.59 -0.73
CA ASP A 257 -26.36 -0.45 -1.37
C ASP A 257 -27.39 -0.94 -0.35
N SER A 258 -28.48 -0.19 -0.22
CA SER A 258 -29.66 -0.56 0.56
C SER A 258 -30.55 -1.54 -0.22
N THR A 259 -29.96 -2.59 -0.78
CA THR A 259 -30.71 -3.72 -1.33
C THR A 259 -30.01 -5.05 -1.05
N PRO A 260 -30.50 -5.87 -0.10
CA PRO A 260 -30.42 -7.30 -0.28
C PRO A 260 -31.21 -7.58 -1.56
N LYS A 261 -30.55 -8.02 -2.64
CA LYS A 261 -31.27 -8.61 -3.77
C LYS A 261 -32.08 -9.77 -3.19
N LYS A 262 -33.41 -9.57 -3.07
CA LYS A 262 -34.34 -10.63 -2.67
C LYS A 262 -33.98 -11.87 -3.47
N CYS A 263 -33.61 -12.92 -2.76
CA CYS A 263 -33.38 -14.23 -3.34
C CYS A 263 -34.61 -14.59 -4.18
N LEU A 264 -34.38 -15.07 -5.39
CA LEU A 264 -35.38 -15.38 -6.41
C LEU A 264 -36.32 -16.56 -6.03
N LEU A 265 -36.45 -16.89 -4.75
CA LEU A 265 -37.27 -17.98 -4.23
C LEU A 265 -38.69 -17.56 -3.84
N GLN A 266 -39.00 -16.26 -3.76
CA GLN A 266 -40.37 -15.79 -3.47
C GLN A 266 -41.32 -15.77 -4.69
N LYS A 267 -40.86 -16.12 -5.90
CA LYS A 267 -41.74 -16.28 -7.08
C LYS A 267 -42.21 -17.72 -7.33
N LEU A 268 -41.78 -18.70 -6.53
CA LEU A 268 -42.22 -20.10 -6.66
C LEU A 268 -43.32 -20.50 -5.68
N PHE A 269 -43.72 -19.63 -4.75
CA PHE A 269 -44.71 -19.96 -3.70
C PHE A 269 -45.73 -18.85 -3.44
N SER A 270 -46.12 -18.09 -4.46
CA SER A 270 -47.24 -17.17 -4.33
C SER A 270 -48.07 -17.19 -5.62
N ASN A 271 -49.05 -18.10 -5.59
CA ASN A 271 -50.27 -18.22 -6.39
C ASN A 271 -50.13 -18.34 -7.91
#